data_AF-A0A218Z9T6-F1
#
_entry.id   AF-A0A218Z9T6-F1
#
_cell.length_a   1.000
_cell.length_b   1.000
_cell.length_c   1.000
_cell.angle_alpha   90.00
_cell.angle_beta   90.00
_cell.angle_gamma   90.00
#
_symmetry.space_group_name_H-M   'P 1'
#
loop_
_entity.id
_entity.type
_entity.pdbx_description
1 polymer ?
#
loop_
_entity_poly.entity_id
_entity_poly.type
_entity_poly.pdbx_seq_one_letter_code
_entity_poly.pdbx_strand_id
1 'polypeptide(L)'
;MSLKRKAGEAPISEAKKPKSQGTLTSFFGPPKTVSATTKGSSTTAAGITSPPATAKFNKEEWVKTLSDEQKDLLQLEIETLHESWLKELKEEVTSAGFLDLKRFLRREREGGKKIFPPEEDVYSWSRHTPLNTVKAVILGQDPYHNINQAHGLAFSVRAPTPAPPSLKNIYKALKIDYPTFTPPPKDGGLLTPWADRGVLLLNTCLTVRAHEANSHSNRGWEKFTQKVIDIVAAKRTRGVVFLAWGTPAGKRVGKVSREKHLVLMSVHPSPLSASRGFFEGHHFKKTNEWLEGRYGEGGGINWDLDVKPVEAGI
;
A
#
# COMPACT_ATOMS: atom_id res chain seq x y z
N MET A 1 2.49 -18.34 -63.28
CA MET A 1 2.28 -19.71 -63.77
C MET A 1 1.79 -20.57 -62.61
N SER A 2 0.75 -21.36 -62.89
CA SER A 2 0.07 -22.31 -62.02
C SER A 2 1.00 -23.39 -61.45
N LEU A 3 0.70 -23.90 -60.25
CA LEU A 3 0.17 -25.27 -60.08
C LEU A 3 -0.36 -25.52 -58.65
N LYS A 4 -1.62 -25.98 -58.63
CA LYS A 4 -2.43 -26.51 -57.51
C LYS A 4 -1.91 -27.85 -56.98
N ARG A 5 -2.30 -28.18 -55.73
CA ARG A 5 -2.91 -29.45 -55.21
C ARG A 5 -2.46 -29.67 -53.75
N LYS A 6 -3.20 -30.27 -52.80
CA LYS A 6 -4.58 -30.78 -52.68
C LYS A 6 -4.73 -31.23 -51.19
N ALA A 7 -5.95 -31.16 -50.66
CA ALA A 7 -6.36 -31.63 -49.33
C ALA A 7 -6.32 -33.16 -49.17
N GLY A 8 -6.32 -33.64 -47.91
CA GLY A 8 -6.58 -35.02 -47.52
C GLY A 8 -6.92 -35.12 -46.02
N GLU A 9 -8.06 -35.75 -45.73
CA GLU A 9 -8.79 -35.84 -44.46
C GLU A 9 -8.24 -36.84 -43.43
N ALA A 10 -8.79 -36.73 -42.22
CA ALA A 10 -8.71 -37.69 -41.10
C ALA A 10 -9.63 -38.92 -41.28
N PRO A 11 -9.42 -39.98 -40.49
CA PRO A 11 -10.50 -40.82 -39.94
C PRO A 11 -10.47 -40.79 -38.38
N ILE A 12 -11.55 -40.46 -37.67
CA ILE A 12 -12.73 -41.26 -37.26
C ILE A 12 -12.43 -42.45 -36.30
N SER A 13 -12.88 -42.21 -35.06
CA SER A 13 -13.36 -43.05 -33.94
C SER A 13 -13.30 -44.58 -33.96
N GLU A 14 -13.09 -45.15 -32.77
CA GLU A 14 -13.95 -46.21 -32.21
C GLU A 14 -13.97 -46.19 -30.67
N ALA A 15 -15.05 -46.69 -30.08
CA ALA A 15 -15.52 -46.37 -28.74
C ALA A 15 -15.75 -47.59 -27.82
N LYS A 16 -15.67 -47.33 -26.49
CA LYS A 16 -16.37 -47.94 -25.33
C LYS A 16 -16.08 -49.40 -24.91
N LYS A 17 -15.77 -49.59 -23.61
CA LYS A 17 -16.73 -49.94 -22.52
C LYS A 17 -16.08 -49.99 -21.10
N PRO A 18 -16.88 -50.04 -20.00
CA PRO A 18 -16.61 -49.34 -18.72
C PRO A 18 -16.47 -50.26 -17.48
N LYS A 19 -16.13 -49.66 -16.31
CA LYS A 19 -16.38 -50.05 -14.89
C LYS A 19 -15.68 -48.99 -14.00
N SER A 20 -16.09 -48.58 -12.79
CA SER A 20 -17.16 -48.94 -11.87
C SER A 20 -17.41 -47.78 -10.88
N GLN A 21 -18.62 -47.79 -10.33
CA GLN A 21 -19.21 -47.02 -9.23
C GLN A 21 -18.31 -46.51 -8.09
N GLY A 22 -18.65 -45.31 -7.61
CA GLY A 22 -18.36 -44.80 -6.26
C GLY A 22 -19.32 -43.65 -5.94
N THR A 23 -20.30 -43.90 -5.09
CA THR A 23 -21.50 -43.10 -4.84
C THR A 23 -21.27 -41.93 -3.87
N LEU A 24 -21.79 -40.76 -4.27
CA LEU A 24 -22.18 -39.65 -3.41
C LEU A 24 -23.38 -40.06 -2.55
N THR A 25 -23.25 -40.11 -1.22
CA THR A 25 -24.37 -39.90 -0.27
C THR A 25 -23.88 -39.95 1.19
N SER A 26 -23.96 -38.82 1.91
CA SER A 26 -24.44 -38.75 3.30
C SER A 26 -24.43 -37.30 3.78
N PHE A 27 -25.51 -36.60 3.46
CA PHE A 27 -25.89 -35.32 4.06
C PHE A 27 -27.21 -35.55 4.83
N PHE A 28 -27.24 -35.09 6.08
CA PHE A 28 -28.39 -34.93 7.01
C PHE A 28 -28.99 -36.18 7.69
N GLY A 29 -28.89 -36.19 9.03
CA GLY A 29 -29.78 -36.88 9.96
C GLY A 29 -30.43 -35.87 10.92
N PRO A 30 -31.69 -36.08 11.36
CA PRO A 30 -32.49 -35.07 12.07
C PRO A 30 -32.16 -34.95 13.57
N PRO A 31 -32.45 -33.80 14.21
CA PRO A 31 -32.10 -33.54 15.60
C PRO A 31 -33.09 -34.20 16.58
N LYS A 32 -32.57 -34.75 17.68
CA LYS A 32 -33.37 -35.14 18.85
C LYS A 32 -33.13 -34.16 20.00
N THR A 33 -34.23 -33.63 20.51
CA THR A 33 -34.39 -32.82 21.72
C THR A 33 -34.32 -33.68 22.97
N VAL A 34 -33.57 -33.27 24.00
CA VAL A 34 -33.85 -33.61 25.41
C VAL A 34 -33.41 -32.45 26.31
N SER A 35 -34.32 -32.02 27.18
CA SER A 35 -34.16 -30.99 28.20
C SER A 35 -33.29 -31.42 29.39
N ALA A 36 -32.61 -30.40 29.92
CA ALA A 36 -32.06 -30.16 31.25
C ALA A 36 -32.27 -31.18 32.39
N THR A 37 -31.18 -31.48 33.12
CA THR A 37 -31.17 -31.44 34.59
C THR A 37 -29.77 -31.13 35.15
N THR A 38 -29.75 -30.45 36.28
CA THR A 38 -28.71 -29.63 36.90
C THR A 38 -27.86 -30.33 37.97
N LYS A 39 -26.69 -29.74 38.24
CA LYS A 39 -25.73 -29.89 39.38
C LYS A 39 -24.84 -31.15 39.34
N GLY A 40 -23.51 -31.09 39.48
CA GLY A 40 -22.55 -30.00 39.67
C GLY A 40 -21.23 -30.64 40.13
N SER A 41 -20.11 -30.26 39.54
CA SER A 41 -18.78 -30.39 40.16
C SER A 41 -17.76 -29.58 39.36
N SER A 42 -17.06 -28.74 40.11
CA SER A 42 -15.98 -27.84 39.72
C SER A 42 -14.77 -28.54 39.12
N THR A 43 -14.28 -28.07 37.97
CA THR A 43 -12.88 -28.23 37.54
C THR A 43 -12.48 -27.11 36.58
N THR A 44 -11.71 -26.16 37.11
CA THR A 44 -10.62 -25.40 36.48
C THR A 44 -10.78 -24.96 35.02
N ALA A 45 -11.12 -23.69 34.84
CA ALA A 45 -10.92 -22.96 33.60
C ALA A 45 -9.42 -22.92 33.25
N ALA A 46 -9.04 -23.62 32.18
CA ALA A 46 -7.74 -23.44 31.54
C ALA A 46 -7.73 -22.06 30.87
N GLY A 47 -6.95 -21.16 31.45
CA GLY A 47 -6.77 -19.80 30.97
C GLY A 47 -6.28 -19.78 29.52
N ILE A 48 -6.95 -18.97 28.71
CA ILE A 48 -6.44 -18.50 27.43
C ILE A 48 -5.22 -17.65 27.76
N THR A 49 -4.04 -18.22 27.63
CA THR A 49 -2.78 -17.50 27.73
C THR A 49 -2.69 -16.55 26.54
N SER A 50 -2.94 -15.28 26.81
CA SER A 50 -2.51 -14.16 25.97
C SER A 50 -1.04 -14.36 25.56
N PRO A 51 -0.66 -14.16 24.29
CA PRO A 51 0.75 -14.19 23.92
C PRO A 51 1.50 -13.12 24.75
N PRO A 52 2.75 -13.39 25.14
CA PRO A 52 3.50 -12.52 26.04
C PRO A 52 3.59 -11.11 25.44
N ALA A 53 3.26 -10.11 26.26
CA ALA A 53 3.37 -8.71 25.90
C ALA A 53 4.80 -8.44 25.43
N THR A 54 4.96 -8.26 24.12
CA THR A 54 6.22 -7.77 23.55
C THR A 54 6.50 -6.42 24.20
N ALA A 55 7.71 -6.26 24.76
CA ALA A 55 8.14 -5.00 25.34
C ALA A 55 7.76 -3.86 24.39
N LYS A 56 6.94 -2.92 24.89
CA LYS A 56 6.56 -1.73 24.14
C LYS A 56 7.86 -1.00 23.79
N PHE A 57 7.99 -0.60 22.53
CA PHE A 57 9.13 0.21 22.10
C PHE A 57 9.13 1.51 22.89
N ASN A 58 10.19 1.76 23.65
CA ASN A 58 10.38 2.99 24.40
C ASN A 58 11.24 3.93 23.54
N LYS A 59 10.60 4.97 23.01
CA LYS A 59 11.23 5.94 22.11
C LYS A 59 12.27 6.77 22.85
N GLU A 60 11.98 7.17 24.07
CA GLU A 60 12.86 7.99 24.91
C GLU A 60 14.15 7.24 25.27
N GLU A 61 14.05 5.96 25.61
CA GLU A 61 15.21 5.11 25.85
C GLU A 61 16.05 4.92 24.60
N TRP A 62 15.42 4.68 23.44
CA TRP A 62 16.15 4.57 22.19
C TRP A 62 16.88 5.87 21.83
N VAL A 63 16.25 7.03 21.99
CA VAL A 63 16.89 8.34 21.72
C VAL A 63 18.11 8.57 22.64
N LYS A 64 18.08 8.09 23.89
CA LYS A 64 19.23 8.17 24.80
C LYS A 64 20.43 7.35 24.33
N THR A 65 20.22 6.31 23.51
CA THR A 65 21.32 5.50 22.94
C THR A 65 22.00 6.15 21.74
N LEU A 66 21.41 7.20 21.15
CA LEU A 66 21.95 7.87 19.98
C LEU A 66 23.11 8.81 20.35
N SER A 67 24.10 8.91 19.45
CA SER A 67 25.11 9.95 19.55
C SER A 67 24.50 11.35 19.33
N ASP A 68 25.21 12.40 19.71
CA ASP A 68 24.71 13.76 19.53
C ASP A 68 24.55 14.13 18.05
N GLU A 69 25.46 13.66 17.19
CA GLU A 69 25.32 13.81 15.73
C GLU A 69 24.06 13.09 15.21
N GLN A 70 23.77 11.88 15.72
CA GLN A 70 22.57 11.14 15.32
C GLN A 70 21.30 11.84 15.78
N LYS A 71 21.26 12.37 17.00
CA LYS A 71 20.09 13.13 17.49
C LYS A 71 19.82 14.36 16.63
N ASP A 72 20.88 15.09 16.28
CA ASP A 72 20.82 16.27 15.43
C ASP A 72 20.40 15.93 13.98
N LEU A 73 20.95 14.87 13.39
CA LEU A 73 20.57 14.44 12.04
C LEU A 73 19.17 13.84 11.96
N LEU A 74 18.71 13.17 13.01
CA LEU A 74 17.46 12.39 13.05
C LEU A 74 16.30 13.10 13.76
N GLN A 75 16.43 14.39 14.07
CA GLN A 75 15.39 15.14 14.78
C GLN A 75 14.02 14.99 14.13
N LEU A 76 13.94 15.11 12.80
CA LEU A 76 12.68 15.02 12.07
C LEU A 76 12.03 13.63 12.19
N GLU A 77 12.82 12.57 12.06
CA GLU A 77 12.35 11.19 12.21
C GLU A 77 11.88 10.91 13.64
N ILE A 78 12.63 11.41 14.63
CA ILE A 78 12.27 11.31 16.05
C ILE A 78 10.94 12.02 16.28
N GLU A 79 10.72 13.21 15.75
CA GLU A 79 9.51 14.00 16.03
C GLU A 79 8.29 13.52 15.24
N THR A 80 8.46 13.13 13.98
CA THR A 80 7.34 13.07 13.02
C THR A 80 7.07 11.69 12.42
N LEU A 81 7.99 10.74 12.54
CA LEU A 81 7.74 9.35 12.10
C LEU A 81 6.88 8.64 13.15
N HIS A 82 5.77 8.06 12.72
CA HIS A 82 4.86 7.39 13.66
C HIS A 82 5.55 6.21 14.38
N GLU A 83 5.29 6.04 15.67
CA GLU A 83 6.04 5.12 16.55
C GLU A 83 6.02 3.66 16.07
N SER A 84 4.89 3.21 15.49
CA SER A 84 4.78 1.87 14.91
C SER A 84 5.81 1.60 13.83
N TRP A 85 6.19 2.65 13.10
CA TRP A 85 7.19 2.60 12.03
C TRP A 85 8.59 2.83 12.58
N LEU A 86 8.76 3.82 13.45
CA LEU A 86 10.06 4.12 14.06
C LEU A 86 10.64 2.90 14.79
N LYS A 87 9.79 2.14 15.49
CA LYS A 87 10.16 0.87 16.13
C LYS A 87 10.88 -0.10 15.17
N GLU A 88 10.36 -0.23 13.95
CA GLU A 88 10.83 -1.19 12.94
C GLU A 88 11.91 -0.60 12.02
N LEU A 89 12.01 0.73 11.95
CA LEU A 89 12.95 1.47 11.11
C LEU A 89 14.16 2.01 11.86
N LYS A 90 14.19 1.91 13.20
CA LYS A 90 15.26 2.48 14.05
C LYS A 90 16.66 2.13 13.58
N GLU A 91 16.89 0.88 13.15
CA GLU A 91 18.19 0.42 12.64
C GLU A 91 18.52 1.04 11.27
N GLU A 92 17.52 1.18 10.40
CA GLU A 92 17.70 1.78 9.06
C GLU A 92 17.99 3.28 9.17
N VAL A 93 17.28 4.01 10.04
CA VAL A 93 17.51 5.45 10.23
C VAL A 93 18.85 5.75 10.90
N THR A 94 19.39 4.82 11.69
CA THR A 94 20.76 4.94 12.24
C THR A 94 21.85 4.42 11.31
N SER A 95 21.49 3.85 10.16
CA SER A 95 22.48 3.30 9.22
C SER A 95 23.32 4.41 8.58
N ALA A 96 24.57 4.10 8.25
CA ALA A 96 25.48 5.07 7.61
C ALA A 96 24.86 5.71 6.35
N GLY A 97 24.22 4.89 5.49
CA GLY A 97 23.59 5.38 4.27
C GLY A 97 22.40 6.31 4.51
N PHE A 98 21.63 6.13 5.58
CA PHE A 98 20.56 7.06 5.93
C PHE A 98 21.12 8.35 6.53
N LEU A 99 22.14 8.27 7.39
CA LEU A 99 22.81 9.46 7.91
C LEU A 99 23.47 10.30 6.79
N ASP A 100 24.05 9.66 5.78
CA ASP A 100 24.57 10.34 4.59
C ASP A 100 23.48 11.07 3.79
N LEU A 101 22.30 10.46 3.66
CA LEU A 101 21.11 11.12 3.10
C LEU A 101 20.74 12.36 3.92
N LYS A 102 20.72 12.27 5.26
CA LYS A 102 20.40 13.42 6.12
C LYS A 102 21.41 14.55 6.00
N ARG A 103 22.72 14.23 5.92
CA ARG A 103 23.78 15.21 5.64
C ARG A 103 23.62 15.85 4.27
N PHE A 104 23.24 15.08 3.24
CA PHE A 104 22.92 15.61 1.92
C PHE A 104 21.76 16.62 1.98
N LEU A 105 20.63 16.25 2.60
CA LEU A 105 19.46 17.13 2.71
C LEU A 105 19.78 18.40 3.52
N ARG A 106 20.62 18.29 4.55
CA ARG A 106 21.11 19.46 5.29
C ARG A 106 21.87 20.43 4.38
N ARG A 107 22.85 19.94 3.62
CA ARG A 107 23.62 20.75 2.66
C ARG A 107 22.73 21.40 1.60
N GLU A 108 21.71 20.69 1.11
CA GLU A 108 20.74 21.24 0.16
C GLU A 108 20.03 22.48 0.72
N ARG A 109 19.57 22.40 1.97
CA ARG A 109 18.87 23.50 2.65
C ARG A 109 19.82 24.65 2.97
N GLU A 110 20.99 24.35 3.52
CA GLU A 110 22.04 25.35 3.80
C GLU A 110 22.50 26.07 2.52
N GLY A 111 22.49 25.37 1.39
CA GLY A 111 22.74 25.92 0.06
C GLY A 111 21.57 26.72 -0.54
N GLY A 112 20.52 26.99 0.24
CA GLY A 112 19.37 27.81 -0.17
C GLY A 112 18.39 27.11 -1.12
N LYS A 113 18.46 25.78 -1.27
CA LYS A 113 17.51 25.04 -2.10
C LYS A 113 16.16 24.91 -1.41
N LYS A 114 15.09 25.27 -2.11
CA LYS A 114 13.72 24.99 -1.67
C LYS A 114 13.41 23.53 -1.93
N ILE A 115 13.08 22.78 -0.87
CA ILE A 115 12.77 21.35 -0.92
C ILE A 115 11.29 21.14 -0.59
N PHE A 116 10.66 20.19 -1.28
CA PHE A 116 9.31 19.71 -1.02
C PHE A 116 9.31 18.24 -0.62
N PRO A 117 8.31 17.78 0.17
CA PRO A 117 7.31 18.61 0.86
C PRO A 117 7.95 19.46 1.99
N PRO A 118 7.18 20.31 2.71
CA PRO A 118 7.61 20.85 4.00
C PRO A 118 8.14 19.74 4.91
N GLU A 119 9.09 20.05 5.79
CA GLU A 119 9.84 19.03 6.54
C GLU A 119 8.92 18.17 7.41
N GLU A 120 8.00 18.80 8.11
CA GLU A 120 6.98 18.17 8.95
C GLU A 120 6.10 17.17 8.18
N ASP A 121 5.98 17.36 6.87
CA ASP A 121 5.16 16.55 5.99
C ASP A 121 5.92 15.36 5.37
N VAL A 122 7.26 15.30 5.44
CA VAL A 122 8.06 14.23 4.81
C VAL A 122 7.61 12.83 5.24
N TYR A 123 7.17 12.69 6.49
CA TYR A 123 6.72 11.43 7.08
C TYR A 123 5.20 11.31 7.27
N SER A 124 4.39 12.17 6.64
CA SER A 124 2.92 12.13 6.73
C SER A 124 2.34 10.76 6.40
N TRP A 125 2.91 10.05 5.42
CA TRP A 125 2.51 8.67 5.07
C TRP A 125 2.50 7.72 6.28
N SER A 126 3.44 7.89 7.21
CA SER A 126 3.59 7.01 8.38
C SER A 126 2.54 7.29 9.44
N ARG A 127 2.12 8.55 9.56
CA ARG A 127 1.15 9.03 10.56
C ARG A 127 -0.29 8.76 10.13
N HIS A 128 -0.60 8.96 8.85
CA HIS A 128 -1.90 8.61 8.30
C HIS A 128 -2.09 7.08 8.21
N THR A 129 -1.02 6.33 7.94
CA THR A 129 -1.10 4.88 7.85
C THR A 129 -0.09 4.20 8.79
N PRO A 130 -0.39 4.08 10.10
CA PRO A 130 0.39 3.27 11.02
C PRO A 130 0.61 1.84 10.49
N LEU A 131 1.75 1.23 10.81
CA LEU A 131 2.14 -0.07 10.24
C LEU A 131 1.05 -1.15 10.43
N ASN A 132 0.40 -1.16 11.58
CA ASN A 132 -0.63 -2.15 11.91
C ASN A 132 -1.98 -1.92 11.20
N THR A 133 -2.19 -0.76 10.58
CA THR A 133 -3.43 -0.42 9.84
C THR A 133 -3.29 -0.60 8.33
N VAL A 134 -2.07 -0.84 7.81
CA VAL A 134 -1.83 -1.03 6.37
C VAL A 134 -2.68 -2.19 5.83
N LYS A 135 -3.51 -1.88 4.84
CA LYS A 135 -4.33 -2.79 4.03
C LYS A 135 -3.85 -2.85 2.58
N ALA A 136 -3.44 -1.71 2.03
CA ALA A 136 -2.90 -1.60 0.68
C ALA A 136 -1.68 -0.68 0.64
N VAL A 137 -0.82 -0.83 -0.37
CA VAL A 137 0.35 0.01 -0.62
C VAL A 137 0.29 0.49 -2.07
N ILE A 138 0.34 1.80 -2.27
CA ILE A 138 0.45 2.43 -3.60
C ILE A 138 1.80 3.15 -3.67
N LEU A 139 2.57 2.87 -4.71
CA LEU A 139 3.90 3.43 -4.87
C LEU A 139 3.93 4.57 -5.89
N GLY A 140 4.37 5.74 -5.45
CA GLY A 140 4.75 6.86 -6.31
C GLY A 140 6.28 6.91 -6.54
N GLN A 141 6.72 7.75 -7.47
CA GLN A 141 8.15 7.90 -7.77
C GLN A 141 8.78 8.95 -6.85
N ASP A 142 8.49 10.23 -7.10
CA ASP A 142 8.91 11.39 -6.34
C ASP A 142 7.70 12.24 -5.91
N PRO A 143 7.86 13.14 -4.92
CA PRO A 143 6.83 14.10 -4.59
C PRO A 143 6.62 15.07 -5.76
N TYR A 144 5.43 15.67 -5.84
CA TYR A 144 5.21 16.78 -6.76
C TYR A 144 6.16 17.95 -6.44
N HIS A 145 6.82 18.47 -7.47
CA HIS A 145 7.90 19.43 -7.33
C HIS A 145 7.48 20.90 -7.44
N ASN A 146 6.18 21.21 -7.62
CA ASN A 146 5.72 22.61 -7.60
C ASN A 146 5.19 23.02 -6.23
N ILE A 147 5.09 24.34 -6.05
CA ILE A 147 4.64 24.99 -4.83
C ILE A 147 3.24 24.49 -4.45
N ASN A 148 3.04 24.21 -3.16
CA ASN A 148 1.75 23.80 -2.55
C ASN A 148 1.14 22.51 -3.11
N GLN A 149 1.95 21.61 -3.69
CA GLN A 149 1.48 20.32 -4.18
C GLN A 149 1.77 19.18 -3.19
N ALA A 150 3.05 18.90 -2.95
CA ALA A 150 3.46 17.75 -2.13
C ALA A 150 3.20 17.98 -0.64
N HIS A 151 2.67 16.95 0.02
CA HIS A 151 2.40 16.93 1.46
C HIS A 151 2.70 15.57 2.11
N GLY A 152 3.63 14.82 1.53
CA GLY A 152 4.11 13.56 2.09
C GLY A 152 3.32 12.30 1.72
N LEU A 153 2.29 12.42 0.87
CA LEU A 153 1.50 11.30 0.37
C LEU A 153 1.65 11.17 -1.16
N ALA A 154 1.95 9.97 -1.65
CA ALA A 154 2.03 9.71 -3.09
C ALA A 154 0.72 10.04 -3.81
N PHE A 155 0.81 10.62 -5.01
CA PHE A 155 -0.30 11.06 -5.87
C PHE A 155 -1.23 12.14 -5.29
N SER A 156 -1.12 12.48 -4.02
CA SER A 156 -2.02 13.44 -3.37
C SER A 156 -1.50 14.87 -3.43
N VAL A 157 -2.42 15.82 -3.56
CA VAL A 157 -2.16 17.27 -3.46
C VAL A 157 -3.14 17.93 -2.50
N ARG A 158 -2.70 19.02 -1.85
CA ARG A 158 -3.56 19.84 -1.00
C ARG A 158 -4.34 20.87 -1.84
N ALA A 159 -5.54 21.21 -1.37
CA ALA A 159 -6.24 22.39 -1.89
C ALA A 159 -5.34 23.65 -1.74
N PRO A 160 -5.42 24.62 -2.67
CA PRO A 160 -6.34 24.69 -3.81
C PRO A 160 -5.80 24.01 -5.08
N THR A 161 -4.72 23.22 -4.99
CA THR A 161 -4.12 22.57 -6.16
C THR A 161 -5.08 21.53 -6.75
N PRO A 162 -5.44 21.63 -8.04
CA PRO A 162 -6.29 20.61 -8.67
C PRO A 162 -5.53 19.30 -8.86
N ALA A 163 -6.27 18.20 -8.93
CA ALA A 163 -5.79 16.86 -9.17
C ALA A 163 -4.87 16.83 -10.42
N PRO A 164 -3.61 16.40 -10.28
CA PRO A 164 -2.70 16.29 -11.43
C PRO A 164 -3.18 15.26 -12.45
N PRO A 165 -2.68 15.28 -13.70
CA PRO A 165 -3.19 14.40 -14.76
C PRO A 165 -3.19 12.91 -14.42
N SER A 166 -2.16 12.43 -13.71
CA SER A 166 -2.10 11.05 -13.22
C SER A 166 -3.22 10.73 -12.24
N LEU A 167 -3.53 11.65 -11.32
CA LEU A 167 -4.62 11.46 -10.35
C LEU A 167 -5.99 11.51 -11.03
N LYS A 168 -6.17 12.37 -12.04
CA LYS A 168 -7.41 12.37 -12.86
C LYS A 168 -7.63 11.02 -13.55
N ASN A 169 -6.56 10.35 -14.01
CA ASN A 169 -6.66 9.01 -14.58
C ASN A 169 -6.93 7.93 -13.50
N ILE A 170 -6.40 8.07 -12.29
CA ILE A 170 -6.79 7.25 -11.15
C ILE A 170 -8.29 7.35 -10.88
N TYR A 171 -8.86 8.57 -10.89
CA TYR A 171 -10.31 8.76 -10.73
C TYR A 171 -11.14 8.13 -11.85
N LYS A 172 -10.66 8.17 -13.10
CA LYS A 172 -11.32 7.46 -14.21
C LYS A 172 -11.32 5.94 -14.00
N ALA A 173 -10.19 5.36 -13.60
CA ALA A 173 -10.10 3.93 -13.29
C ALA A 173 -11.01 3.55 -12.11
N LEU A 174 -11.09 4.41 -11.09
CA LEU A 174 -11.99 4.19 -9.96
C LEU A 174 -13.48 4.27 -10.36
N LYS A 175 -13.85 5.19 -11.27
CA LYS A 175 -15.20 5.27 -11.84
C LYS A 175 -15.58 4.04 -12.66
N ILE A 176 -14.62 3.43 -13.35
CA ILE A 176 -14.83 2.16 -14.08
C ILE A 176 -15.12 1.03 -13.10
N ASP A 177 -14.38 0.96 -11.99
CA ASP A 177 -14.59 -0.06 -10.94
C ASP A 177 -15.87 0.16 -10.14
N TYR A 178 -16.20 1.43 -9.86
CA TYR A 178 -17.35 1.86 -9.07
C TYR A 178 -18.10 2.97 -9.82
N PRO A 179 -19.11 2.64 -10.64
CA PRO A 179 -19.86 3.63 -11.43
C PRO A 179 -20.56 4.71 -10.60
N THR A 180 -20.75 4.51 -9.30
CA THR A 180 -21.31 5.50 -8.37
C THR A 180 -20.30 6.53 -7.88
N PHE A 181 -18.99 6.27 -7.98
CA PHE A 181 -17.95 7.19 -7.52
C PHE A 181 -18.06 8.55 -8.23
N THR A 182 -17.87 9.63 -7.49
CA THR A 182 -17.77 10.98 -8.04
C THR A 182 -16.45 11.62 -7.62
N PRO A 183 -15.68 12.21 -8.55
CA PRO A 183 -14.49 12.96 -8.18
C PRO A 183 -14.83 14.09 -7.18
N PRO A 184 -13.90 14.47 -6.29
CA PRO A 184 -14.12 15.59 -5.38
C PRO A 184 -14.45 16.88 -6.13
N PRO A 185 -15.23 17.80 -5.52
CA PRO A 185 -15.52 19.08 -6.14
C PRO A 185 -14.22 19.90 -6.38
N LYS A 186 -14.31 20.90 -7.28
CA LYS A 186 -13.17 21.76 -7.68
C LYS A 186 -11.94 20.99 -8.20
N ASP A 187 -12.14 19.79 -8.74
CA ASP A 187 -11.04 18.88 -9.14
C ASP A 187 -10.07 18.61 -7.96
N GLY A 188 -10.56 18.46 -6.72
CA GLY A 188 -9.70 18.22 -5.56
C GLY A 188 -8.84 16.95 -5.69
N GLY A 189 -7.65 16.97 -5.07
CA GLY A 189 -6.67 15.88 -5.15
C GLY A 189 -6.19 15.32 -3.80
N LEU A 190 -6.93 15.59 -2.72
CA LEU A 190 -6.57 15.17 -1.37
C LEU A 190 -6.93 13.69 -1.16
N LEU A 191 -5.94 12.86 -0.87
CA LEU A 191 -6.07 11.40 -0.68
C LEU A 191 -5.85 10.96 0.77
N THR A 192 -5.77 11.92 1.70
CA THR A 192 -5.74 11.65 3.14
C THR A 192 -6.84 10.67 3.58
N PRO A 193 -8.10 10.75 3.10
CA PRO A 193 -9.13 9.76 3.42
C PRO A 193 -8.73 8.32 3.10
N TRP A 194 -8.02 8.07 2.00
CA TRP A 194 -7.51 6.73 1.67
C TRP A 194 -6.40 6.30 2.63
N ALA A 195 -5.49 7.22 2.94
CA ALA A 195 -4.38 6.95 3.84
C ALA A 195 -4.85 6.55 5.25
N ASP A 196 -5.83 7.28 5.80
CA ASP A 196 -6.45 7.01 7.09
C ASP A 196 -7.25 5.69 7.10
N ARG A 197 -7.69 5.23 5.93
CA ARG A 197 -8.39 3.95 5.72
C ARG A 197 -7.45 2.78 5.44
N GLY A 198 -6.14 2.95 5.61
CA GLY A 198 -5.16 1.88 5.52
C GLY A 198 -4.41 1.79 4.19
N VAL A 199 -4.49 2.81 3.32
CA VAL A 199 -3.73 2.87 2.07
C VAL A 199 -2.39 3.58 2.31
N LEU A 200 -1.30 2.83 2.35
CA LEU A 200 0.03 3.40 2.44
C LEU A 200 0.42 4.06 1.10
N LEU A 201 0.30 5.38 1.03
CA LEU A 201 0.65 6.21 -0.14
C LEU A 201 2.13 6.64 -0.07
N LEU A 202 3.03 5.80 -0.57
CA LEU A 202 4.48 5.94 -0.38
C LEU A 202 5.19 6.31 -1.69
N ASN A 203 5.92 7.43 -1.71
CA ASN A 203 6.86 7.71 -2.81
C ASN A 203 8.17 6.96 -2.59
N THR A 204 8.85 6.55 -3.68
CA THR A 204 10.19 5.94 -3.58
C THR A 204 11.28 6.93 -3.18
N CYS A 205 11.09 8.20 -3.53
CA CYS A 205 11.87 9.33 -3.02
C CYS A 205 10.93 10.21 -2.19
N LEU A 206 11.33 10.60 -0.97
CA LEU A 206 10.42 11.35 -0.07
C LEU A 206 10.59 12.88 -0.15
N THR A 207 11.59 13.36 -0.88
CA THR A 207 11.84 14.80 -1.05
C THR A 207 12.27 15.12 -2.47
N VAL A 208 12.10 16.37 -2.89
CA VAL A 208 12.50 16.87 -4.21
C VAL A 208 12.78 18.36 -4.12
N ARG A 209 13.71 18.90 -4.90
CA ARG A 209 13.85 20.35 -5.06
C ARG A 209 12.66 20.93 -5.81
N ALA A 210 12.33 22.18 -5.50
CA ALA A 210 11.32 22.92 -6.24
C ALA A 210 11.68 22.96 -7.74
N HIS A 211 10.72 22.59 -8.58
CA HIS A 211 10.79 22.60 -10.04
C HIS A 211 11.85 21.67 -10.69
N GLU A 212 12.51 20.80 -9.91
CA GLU A 212 13.50 19.85 -10.41
C GLU A 212 13.08 18.40 -10.06
N ALA A 213 12.24 17.80 -10.89
CA ALA A 213 11.83 16.39 -10.74
C ALA A 213 13.04 15.46 -10.62
N ASN A 214 12.94 14.42 -9.80
CA ASN A 214 14.02 13.44 -9.53
C ASN A 214 15.34 14.01 -8.96
N SER A 215 15.41 15.27 -8.54
CA SER A 215 16.64 15.90 -8.03
C SER A 215 17.28 15.19 -6.83
N HIS A 216 16.50 14.46 -6.03
CA HIS A 216 16.99 13.68 -4.89
C HIS A 216 17.03 12.16 -5.16
N SER A 217 16.91 11.74 -6.42
CA SER A 217 17.04 10.32 -6.76
C SER A 217 18.48 9.82 -6.53
N ASN A 218 18.60 8.57 -6.09
CA ASN A 218 19.84 7.88 -5.76
C ASN A 218 20.63 8.55 -4.62
N ARG A 219 19.94 9.31 -3.75
CA ARG A 219 20.54 9.95 -2.58
C ARG A 219 20.32 9.18 -1.28
N GLY A 220 19.54 8.11 -1.30
CA GLY A 220 19.37 7.18 -0.17
C GLY A 220 17.90 6.86 0.16
N TRP A 221 16.95 7.69 -0.28
CA TRP A 221 15.52 7.47 -0.03
C TRP A 221 15.03 6.13 -0.57
N GLU A 222 15.54 5.71 -1.73
CA GLU A 222 15.15 4.46 -2.36
C GLU A 222 15.48 3.23 -1.50
N LYS A 223 16.56 3.28 -0.73
CA LYS A 223 16.93 2.21 0.21
C LYS A 223 16.00 2.22 1.42
N PHE A 224 15.77 3.41 2.00
CA PHE A 224 14.87 3.58 3.13
C PHE A 224 13.44 3.13 2.81
N THR A 225 12.88 3.59 1.69
CA THR A 225 11.51 3.24 1.27
C THR A 225 11.40 1.78 0.84
N GLN A 226 12.47 1.17 0.30
CA GLN A 226 12.50 -0.28 0.11
C GLN A 226 12.39 -1.02 1.45
N LYS A 227 13.09 -0.57 2.50
CA LYS A 227 12.96 -1.15 3.84
C LYS A 227 11.54 -1.03 4.38
N VAL A 228 10.83 0.07 4.11
CA VAL A 228 9.40 0.22 4.45
C VAL A 228 8.56 -0.85 3.77
N ILE A 229 8.73 -1.08 2.46
CA ILE A 229 8.02 -2.13 1.70
C ILE A 229 8.32 -3.51 2.28
N ASP A 230 9.58 -3.80 2.58
CA ASP A 230 10.02 -5.08 3.14
C ASP A 230 9.43 -5.32 4.54
N ILE A 231 9.35 -4.27 5.38
CA ILE A 231 8.69 -4.33 6.70
C ILE A 231 7.20 -4.62 6.55
N VAL A 232 6.50 -3.99 5.61
CA VAL A 232 5.09 -4.28 5.33
C VAL A 232 4.93 -5.75 4.96
N ALA A 233 5.73 -6.24 4.01
CA ALA A 233 5.67 -7.63 3.54
C ALA A 233 5.98 -8.64 4.67
N ALA A 234 6.90 -8.29 5.57
CA ALA A 234 7.27 -9.14 6.70
C ALA A 234 6.21 -9.14 7.82
N LYS A 235 5.75 -7.95 8.23
CA LYS A 235 4.95 -7.75 9.46
C LYS A 235 3.45 -7.88 9.23
N ARG A 236 2.95 -7.66 8.02
CA ARG A 236 1.52 -7.85 7.69
C ARG A 236 1.26 -9.31 7.36
N THR A 237 1.24 -10.15 8.38
CA THR A 237 1.10 -11.62 8.26
C THR A 237 -0.22 -12.07 7.65
N ARG A 238 -1.31 -11.32 7.90
CA ARG A 238 -2.60 -11.51 7.22
C ARG A 238 -2.61 -11.06 5.77
N GLY A 239 -1.52 -10.54 5.23
CA GLY A 239 -1.39 -10.12 3.84
C GLY A 239 -1.96 -8.72 3.58
N VAL A 240 -1.47 -8.07 2.51
CA VAL A 240 -1.92 -6.75 2.05
C VAL A 240 -1.89 -6.73 0.52
N VAL A 241 -2.45 -5.68 -0.08
CA VAL A 241 -2.41 -5.48 -1.53
C VAL A 241 -1.32 -4.48 -1.91
N PHE A 242 -0.43 -4.83 -2.82
CA PHE A 242 0.55 -3.93 -3.42
C PHE A 242 0.08 -3.52 -4.83
N LEU A 243 -0.12 -2.23 -5.03
CA LEU A 243 -0.50 -1.60 -6.29
C LEU A 243 0.73 -0.93 -6.88
N ALA A 244 1.36 -1.60 -7.85
CA ALA A 244 2.61 -1.18 -8.45
C ALA A 244 2.40 -0.72 -9.90
N TRP A 245 2.23 0.59 -10.07
CA TRP A 245 1.94 1.19 -11.37
C TRP A 245 3.21 1.73 -12.05
N GLY A 246 3.57 1.14 -13.18
CA GLY A 246 4.78 1.44 -13.93
C GLY A 246 5.97 0.57 -13.53
N THR A 247 6.94 0.46 -14.45
CA THR A 247 8.15 -0.35 -14.28
C THR A 247 8.93 -0.04 -13.00
N PRO A 248 9.15 1.23 -12.59
CA PRO A 248 9.87 1.53 -11.35
C PRO A 248 9.20 0.93 -10.11
N ALA A 249 7.88 1.12 -9.95
CA ALA A 249 7.12 0.55 -8.84
C ALA A 249 7.12 -0.99 -8.89
N GLY A 250 6.98 -1.57 -10.08
CA GLY A 250 7.01 -3.02 -10.29
C GLY A 250 8.30 -3.68 -9.80
N LYS A 251 9.45 -3.04 -10.04
CA LYS A 251 10.75 -3.53 -9.56
C LYS A 251 10.83 -3.58 -8.03
N ARG A 252 10.21 -2.63 -7.33
CA ARG A 252 10.25 -2.54 -5.85
C ARG A 252 9.47 -3.65 -5.15
N VAL A 253 8.44 -4.18 -5.81
CA VAL A 253 7.61 -5.27 -5.27
C VAL A 253 8.00 -6.64 -5.82
N GLY A 254 9.08 -6.75 -6.61
CA GLY A 254 9.48 -7.99 -7.27
C GLY A 254 9.82 -9.15 -6.31
N LYS A 255 10.20 -8.84 -5.07
CA LYS A 255 10.51 -9.82 -4.01
C LYS A 255 9.34 -10.11 -3.07
N VAL A 256 8.20 -9.42 -3.22
CA VAL A 256 7.03 -9.63 -2.38
C VAL A 256 6.42 -11.00 -2.69
N SER A 257 6.21 -11.84 -1.65
CA SER A 257 5.57 -13.14 -1.80
C SER A 257 4.11 -12.99 -2.24
N ARG A 258 3.79 -13.52 -3.43
CA ARG A 258 2.43 -13.53 -4.00
C ARG A 258 1.50 -14.55 -3.35
N GLU A 259 2.04 -15.47 -2.55
CA GLU A 259 1.24 -16.41 -1.74
C GLU A 259 0.59 -15.68 -0.55
N LYS A 260 1.33 -14.74 0.04
CA LYS A 260 0.87 -13.97 1.22
C LYS A 260 0.14 -12.69 0.84
N HIS A 261 0.62 -11.99 -0.20
CA HIS A 261 0.12 -10.68 -0.60
C HIS A 261 -0.45 -10.71 -2.00
N LEU A 262 -1.42 -9.85 -2.29
CA LEU A 262 -1.81 -9.57 -3.67
C LEU A 262 -0.87 -8.52 -4.25
N VAL A 263 -0.33 -8.77 -5.45
CA VAL A 263 0.49 -7.81 -6.17
C VAL A 263 -0.17 -7.51 -7.51
N LEU A 264 -0.71 -6.30 -7.65
CA LEU A 264 -1.35 -5.80 -8.86
C LEU A 264 -0.39 -4.86 -9.59
N MET A 265 0.03 -5.27 -10.78
CA MET A 265 0.95 -4.50 -11.63
C MET A 265 0.23 -3.98 -12.87
N SER A 266 0.56 -2.78 -13.32
CA SER A 266 0.11 -2.22 -14.59
C SER A 266 1.07 -1.12 -15.07
N VAL A 267 0.77 -0.52 -16.21
CA VAL A 267 1.41 0.73 -16.66
C VAL A 267 1.09 1.88 -15.69
N HIS A 268 1.88 2.96 -15.74
CA HIS A 268 1.66 4.11 -14.86
C HIS A 268 0.37 4.87 -15.25
N PRO A 269 -0.36 5.50 -14.31
CA PRO A 269 -1.54 6.32 -14.62
C PRO A 269 -1.25 7.64 -15.36
N SER A 270 0.00 7.88 -15.78
CA SER A 270 0.38 9.08 -16.52
C SER A 270 -0.38 9.12 -17.86
N PRO A 271 -0.75 10.31 -18.38
CA PRO A 271 -1.32 10.43 -19.73
C PRO A 271 -0.52 9.72 -20.82
N LEU A 272 0.81 9.59 -20.65
CA LEU A 272 1.70 8.94 -21.62
C LEU A 272 1.47 7.42 -21.73
N SER A 273 0.87 6.80 -20.72
CA SER A 273 0.80 5.34 -20.61
C SER A 273 -0.55 4.78 -20.17
N ALA A 274 -1.45 5.58 -19.58
CA ALA A 274 -2.67 5.06 -18.95
C ALA A 274 -3.57 4.27 -19.92
N SER A 275 -3.67 4.71 -21.18
CA SER A 275 -4.45 4.01 -22.22
C SER A 275 -3.87 2.66 -22.65
N ARG A 276 -2.68 2.27 -22.16
CA ARG A 276 -2.00 1.01 -22.49
C ARG A 276 -2.29 -0.10 -21.48
N GLY A 277 -3.45 -0.06 -20.80
CA GLY A 277 -3.86 -1.11 -19.86
C GLY A 277 -4.12 -0.68 -18.41
N PHE A 278 -4.01 0.61 -18.07
CA PHE A 278 -4.28 1.05 -16.69
C PHE A 278 -5.78 0.96 -16.35
N PHE A 279 -6.64 1.35 -17.28
CA PHE A 279 -8.10 1.43 -17.06
C PHE A 279 -8.76 0.05 -17.02
N GLU A 280 -8.20 -0.93 -17.73
CA GLU A 280 -8.65 -2.31 -17.81
C GLU A 280 -8.16 -3.16 -16.61
N GLY A 281 -7.29 -2.59 -15.77
CA GLY A 281 -6.67 -3.29 -14.65
C GLY A 281 -7.64 -3.67 -13.52
N HIS A 282 -8.73 -2.93 -13.36
CA HIS A 282 -9.71 -3.08 -12.29
C HIS A 282 -9.10 -3.14 -10.88
N HIS A 283 -8.11 -2.27 -10.65
CA HIS A 283 -7.22 -2.33 -9.50
C HIS A 283 -7.95 -2.15 -8.17
N PHE A 284 -8.93 -1.25 -8.09
CA PHE A 284 -9.61 -0.91 -6.84
C PHE A 284 -10.65 -1.96 -6.47
N LYS A 285 -11.37 -2.48 -7.48
CA LYS A 285 -12.31 -3.59 -7.29
C LYS A 285 -11.59 -4.87 -6.84
N LYS A 286 -10.54 -5.29 -7.56
CA LYS A 286 -9.73 -6.46 -7.19
C LYS A 286 -9.09 -6.32 -5.81
N THR A 287 -8.70 -5.11 -5.42
CA THR A 287 -8.17 -4.83 -4.08
C THR A 287 -9.21 -5.14 -3.00
N ASN A 288 -10.44 -4.64 -3.15
CA ASN A 288 -11.50 -4.88 -2.16
C ASN A 288 -11.95 -6.33 -2.14
N GLU A 289 -12.16 -6.96 -3.30
CA GLU A 289 -12.52 -8.39 -3.39
C GLU A 289 -11.51 -9.28 -2.65
N TRP A 290 -10.21 -9.00 -2.82
CA TRP A 290 -9.16 -9.76 -2.14
C TRP A 290 -9.10 -9.47 -0.64
N LEU A 291 -9.25 -8.20 -0.24
CA LEU A 291 -9.27 -7.82 1.16
C LEU A 291 -10.47 -8.42 1.90
N GLU A 292 -11.66 -8.35 1.32
CA GLU A 292 -12.88 -8.92 1.89
C GLU A 292 -12.80 -10.45 1.98
N GLY A 293 -12.27 -11.11 0.95
CA GLY A 293 -12.01 -12.55 1.01
C GLY A 293 -11.05 -12.98 2.13
N ARG A 294 -10.17 -12.08 2.59
CA ARG A 294 -9.13 -12.38 3.59
C ARG A 294 -9.41 -11.83 4.99
N TYR A 295 -10.18 -10.76 5.07
CA TYR A 295 -10.50 -10.04 6.32
C TYR A 295 -11.97 -10.13 6.71
N GLY A 296 -12.83 -10.70 5.85
CA GLY A 296 -14.27 -10.77 6.05
C GLY A 296 -14.98 -9.52 5.53
N GLU A 297 -16.30 -9.52 5.67
CA GLU A 297 -17.16 -8.39 5.32
C GLU A 297 -16.69 -7.10 6.02
N GLY A 298 -16.62 -5.99 5.28
CA GLY A 298 -16.07 -4.72 5.77
C GLY A 298 -14.53 -4.65 5.82
N GLY A 299 -13.83 -5.72 5.40
CA GLY A 299 -12.37 -5.75 5.32
C GLY A 299 -11.79 -4.82 4.24
N GLY A 300 -12.59 -4.49 3.22
CA GLY A 300 -12.22 -3.62 2.11
C GLY A 300 -11.89 -2.17 2.49
N ILE A 301 -11.64 -1.36 1.47
CA ILE A 301 -11.31 0.06 1.57
C ILE A 301 -12.46 0.84 0.94
N ASN A 302 -13.05 1.78 1.68
CA ASN A 302 -13.92 2.77 1.06
C ASN A 302 -13.04 3.72 0.24
N TRP A 303 -13.19 3.65 -1.09
CA TRP A 303 -12.43 4.47 -2.04
C TRP A 303 -13.08 5.83 -2.35
N ASP A 304 -14.28 6.10 -1.82
CA ASP A 304 -14.80 7.46 -1.85
C ASP A 304 -13.88 8.39 -1.07
N LEU A 305 -13.76 9.64 -1.48
CA LEU A 305 -12.90 10.60 -0.80
C LEU A 305 -13.67 11.38 0.27
N ASP A 306 -14.99 11.59 0.14
CA ASP A 306 -15.83 12.27 1.14
C ASP A 306 -15.17 13.50 1.78
N VAL A 307 -14.39 14.28 1.01
CA VAL A 307 -13.55 15.35 1.56
C VAL A 307 -14.45 16.46 2.07
N LYS A 308 -14.27 16.86 3.34
CA LYS A 308 -15.03 17.96 3.94
C LYS A 308 -14.81 19.24 3.12
N PRO A 309 -15.81 20.12 2.94
CA PRO A 309 -15.67 21.35 2.15
C PRO A 309 -14.41 22.17 2.50
N VAL A 310 -14.14 22.37 3.80
CA VAL A 310 -12.96 23.10 4.29
C VAL A 310 -11.64 22.50 3.79
N GLU A 311 -11.49 21.18 3.84
CA GLU A 311 -10.30 20.45 3.39
C GLU A 311 -10.19 20.42 1.85
N ALA A 312 -11.33 20.47 1.17
CA ALA A 312 -11.43 20.61 -0.28
C ALA A 312 -11.21 22.06 -0.76
N GLY A 313 -11.03 23.02 0.15
CA GLY A 313 -10.90 24.45 -0.18
C GLY A 313 -12.19 25.05 -0.73
N ILE A 314 -13.36 24.55 -0.27
CA ILE A 314 -14.71 24.99 -0.63
C ILE A 314 -15.30 25.82 0.50
#